data_AF-A0A968MZG0-F1
#
_entry.id   AF-A0A968MZG0-F1
#
_cell.length_a   1.000
_cell.length_b   1.000
_cell.length_c   1.000
_cell.angle_alpha   90.00
_cell.angle_beta   90.00
_cell.angle_gamma   90.00
#
_symmetry.space_group_name_H-M   'P 1'
#
loop_
_entity.id
_entity.type
_entity.pdbx_description
1 polymer ?
#
loop_
_entity_poly.entity_id
_entity_poly.type
_entity_poly.pdbx_seq_one_letter_code
_entity_poly.pdbx_strand_id
1 'polypeptide(L)'
;MKKIFFLPALFLFITGLSLVHAQPPVAYEHQYMATIGGETLLTWMGEGLTPHIQYYDLNSDGNEELIVVANGVIFMLGNEGTIENQQWKLLKKISCTINPYNGVAFGDLDGDGDPDMLAGKKNGRLSFLRIPGLHKTLYLS
;
A
#
# COMPACT_ATOMS: atom_id res chain seq x y z
N MET A 1 54.56 18.70 51.99
CA MET A 1 53.95 18.00 53.15
C MET A 1 52.50 17.71 52.82
N LYS A 2 52.08 16.44 52.80
CA LYS A 2 50.68 16.03 52.58
C LYS A 2 49.84 16.40 53.81
N LYS A 3 48.68 17.02 53.62
CA LYS A 3 47.54 16.91 54.54
C LYS A 3 46.26 16.76 53.74
N ILE A 4 45.67 15.60 53.90
CA ILE A 4 44.37 15.15 53.38
C ILE A 4 43.30 15.73 54.31
N PHE A 5 42.22 16.29 53.76
CA PHE A 5 41.00 16.59 54.52
C PHE A 5 39.79 15.97 53.82
N PHE A 6 39.02 15.25 54.63
CA PHE A 6 37.81 14.49 54.31
C PHE A 6 36.68 15.42 53.80
N LEU A 7 36.01 15.02 52.71
CA LEU A 7 34.68 15.51 52.35
C LEU A 7 33.63 14.50 52.86
N PRO A 8 32.55 14.92 53.54
CA PRO A 8 31.46 14.01 53.85
C PRO A 8 30.67 13.69 52.58
N ALA A 9 30.38 12.41 52.37
CA ALA A 9 29.56 11.92 51.26
C ALA A 9 28.12 12.43 51.40
N LEU A 10 27.67 13.23 50.43
CA LEU A 10 26.28 13.65 50.30
C LEU A 10 25.50 12.51 49.64
N PHE A 11 24.69 11.79 50.42
CA PHE A 11 23.72 10.83 49.88
C PHE A 11 22.59 11.62 49.20
N LEU A 12 22.63 11.71 47.87
CA LEU A 12 21.50 12.21 47.09
C LEU A 12 20.49 11.07 46.93
N PHE A 13 19.37 11.14 47.65
CA PHE A 13 18.19 10.32 47.35
C PHE A 13 17.60 10.82 46.02
N ILE A 14 17.96 10.17 44.91
CA ILE A 14 17.22 10.36 43.66
C ILE A 14 15.94 9.54 43.78
N THR A 15 14.87 10.18 44.25
CA THR A 15 13.52 9.64 44.10
C THR A 15 13.25 9.50 42.61
N GLY A 16 12.93 8.28 42.16
CA GLY A 16 12.72 7.97 40.76
C GLY A 16 11.64 8.84 40.13
N LEU A 17 12.06 9.81 39.32
CA LEU A 17 11.22 10.32 38.24
C LEU A 17 11.24 9.27 37.14
N SER A 18 10.23 8.39 37.11
CA SER A 18 9.93 7.69 35.87
C SER A 18 9.39 8.75 34.91
N LEU A 19 10.23 9.18 33.97
CA LEU A 19 9.76 9.92 32.80
C LEU A 19 8.82 8.96 32.06
N VAL A 20 7.52 9.15 32.25
CA VAL A 20 6.53 8.59 31.34
C VAL A 20 6.78 9.29 30.01
N HIS A 21 7.56 8.66 29.14
CA HIS A 21 7.70 9.09 27.76
C HIS A 21 6.38 8.76 27.07
N ALA A 22 5.41 9.65 27.19
CA ALA A 22 4.23 9.63 26.34
C ALA A 22 4.75 9.73 24.90
N GLN A 23 4.52 8.69 24.09
CA GLN A 23 4.78 8.81 22.67
C GLN A 23 3.94 9.99 22.16
N PRO A 24 4.53 10.96 21.44
CA PRO A 24 3.72 12.00 20.84
C PRO A 24 2.64 11.33 19.98
N PRO A 25 1.40 11.86 19.98
CA PRO A 25 0.37 11.32 19.12
C PRO A 25 0.93 11.23 17.69
N VAL A 26 0.85 10.04 17.09
CA VAL A 26 1.19 9.87 15.68
C VAL A 26 0.31 10.85 14.91
N ALA A 27 0.90 11.90 14.36
CA ALA A 27 0.19 12.80 13.48
C ALA A 27 -0.16 12.00 12.23
N TYR A 28 -1.44 11.70 12.04
CA TYR A 28 -1.91 11.08 10.81
C TYR A 28 -1.91 12.16 9.73
N GLU A 29 -0.94 12.13 8.83
CA GLU A 29 -0.98 12.93 7.62
C GLU A 29 -1.93 12.24 6.62
N HIS A 30 -3.08 12.87 6.36
CA HIS A 30 -4.01 12.42 5.32
C HIS A 30 -3.62 13.10 4.00
N GLN A 31 -2.76 12.45 3.21
CA GLN A 31 -2.51 12.87 1.84
C GLN A 31 -3.43 12.08 0.90
N TYR A 32 -4.12 12.76 -0.01
CA TYR A 32 -4.91 12.10 -1.05
C TYR A 32 -3.95 11.52 -2.09
N MET A 33 -3.53 10.26 -1.89
CA MET A 33 -2.35 9.69 -2.56
C MET A 33 -2.56 9.28 -4.03
N ALA A 34 -3.79 8.99 -4.46
CA ALA A 34 -4.03 8.44 -5.80
C ALA A 34 -4.94 9.35 -6.64
N THR A 35 -4.31 10.12 -7.53
CA THR A 35 -4.98 10.77 -8.65
C THR A 35 -4.44 10.23 -9.96
N ILE A 36 -5.30 10.10 -10.98
CA ILE A 36 -4.90 9.74 -12.34
C ILE A 36 -5.04 11.01 -13.17
N GLY A 37 -3.91 11.59 -13.58
CA GLY A 37 -3.90 12.86 -14.33
C GLY A 37 -4.54 14.04 -13.57
N GLY A 38 -4.42 14.05 -12.24
CA GLY A 38 -5.01 15.08 -11.37
C GLY A 38 -6.46 14.81 -10.93
N GLU A 39 -7.12 13.81 -11.51
CA GLU A 39 -8.48 13.41 -11.13
C GLU A 39 -8.45 12.34 -10.03
N THR A 40 -9.33 12.45 -9.03
CA THR A 40 -9.46 11.41 -8.02
C THR A 40 -9.95 10.10 -8.64
N LEU A 41 -9.58 8.95 -8.06
CA LEU A 41 -10.08 7.65 -8.50
C LEU A 41 -11.62 7.55 -8.51
N LEU A 42 -12.31 8.38 -7.69
CA LEU A 42 -13.76 8.48 -7.65
C LEU A 42 -14.36 8.79 -9.03
N THR A 43 -13.76 9.70 -9.78
CA THR A 43 -14.19 10.09 -11.13
C THR A 43 -14.18 8.90 -12.09
N TRP A 44 -13.29 7.94 -11.88
CA TRP A 44 -13.09 6.78 -12.77
C TRP A 44 -13.89 5.55 -12.36
N MET A 45 -14.26 5.47 -11.08
CA MET A 45 -14.91 4.30 -10.48
C MET A 45 -16.42 4.50 -10.28
N GLY A 46 -16.87 5.73 -10.00
CA GLY A 46 -18.25 6.05 -9.61
C GLY A 46 -18.44 6.14 -8.09
N GLU A 47 -19.47 6.88 -7.65
CA GLU A 47 -19.73 7.14 -6.23
C GLU A 47 -20.11 5.88 -5.41
N GLY A 48 -19.72 5.85 -4.14
CA GLY A 48 -20.15 4.83 -3.18
C GLY A 48 -19.41 3.49 -3.24
N LEU A 49 -18.23 3.45 -3.88
CA LEU A 49 -17.45 2.23 -4.01
C LEU A 49 -16.35 2.10 -2.94
N THR A 50 -16.17 0.88 -2.45
CA THR A 50 -15.01 0.47 -1.66
C THR A 50 -14.04 -0.25 -2.61
N PRO A 51 -13.06 0.44 -3.22
CA PRO A 51 -12.08 -0.24 -4.05
C PRO A 51 -11.29 -1.25 -3.22
N HIS A 52 -10.90 -2.34 -3.86
CA HIS A 52 -9.81 -3.15 -3.35
C HIS A 52 -8.51 -2.65 -3.96
N ILE A 53 -7.51 -2.41 -3.10
CA ILE A 53 -6.22 -1.84 -3.49
C ILE A 53 -5.13 -2.81 -3.05
N GLN A 54 -4.20 -3.11 -3.94
CA GLN A 54 -3.02 -3.92 -3.65
C GLN A 54 -1.80 -3.35 -4.37
N TYR A 55 -0.66 -3.36 -3.69
CA TYR A 55 0.64 -3.15 -4.32
C TYR A 55 1.17 -4.47 -4.87
N TYR A 56 1.70 -4.44 -6.09
CA TYR A 56 2.29 -5.60 -6.73
C TYR A 56 3.30 -5.16 -7.79
N ASP A 57 4.49 -5.75 -7.79
CA ASP A 57 5.50 -5.58 -8.84
C ASP A 57 5.04 -6.33 -10.11
N LEU A 58 4.33 -5.63 -11.01
CA LEU A 58 3.69 -6.23 -12.18
C LEU A 58 4.71 -6.60 -13.27
N ASN A 59 5.91 -6.02 -13.23
CA ASN A 59 6.91 -6.14 -14.29
C ASN A 59 8.25 -6.70 -13.82
N SER A 60 8.32 -7.14 -12.57
CA SER A 60 9.51 -7.66 -11.90
C SER A 60 10.70 -6.68 -11.94
N ASP A 61 10.43 -5.37 -11.93
CA ASP A 61 11.49 -4.34 -11.92
C ASP A 61 11.92 -3.89 -10.51
N GLY A 62 11.24 -4.43 -9.49
CA GLY A 62 11.49 -4.12 -8.08
C GLY A 62 10.71 -2.91 -7.55
N ASN A 63 9.93 -2.23 -8.40
CA ASN A 63 8.97 -1.21 -7.99
C ASN A 63 7.56 -1.77 -8.05
N GLU A 64 6.75 -1.49 -7.03
CA GLU A 64 5.37 -1.98 -7.00
C GLU A 64 4.42 -1.00 -7.71
N GLU A 65 3.61 -1.52 -8.62
CA GLU A 65 2.44 -0.84 -9.15
C GLU A 65 1.25 -0.94 -8.20
N LEU A 66 0.32 0.01 -8.34
CA LEU A 66 -0.94 -0.01 -7.63
C LEU A 66 -2.01 -0.67 -8.49
N ILE A 67 -2.57 -1.77 -8.00
CA ILE A 67 -3.74 -2.41 -8.58
C ILE A 67 -4.97 -1.97 -7.81
N VAL A 68 -5.95 -1.41 -8.54
CA VAL A 68 -7.23 -1.00 -7.98
C VAL A 68 -8.34 -1.78 -8.67
N VAL A 69 -9.14 -2.51 -7.90
CA VAL A 69 -10.29 -3.25 -8.42
C VAL A 69 -11.58 -2.63 -7.92
N ALA A 70 -12.43 -2.23 -8.86
CA ALA A 70 -13.71 -1.61 -8.57
C ALA A 70 -14.71 -1.91 -9.69
N ASN A 71 -15.93 -2.30 -9.32
CA ASN A 71 -17.08 -2.43 -10.22
C ASN A 71 -16.81 -3.25 -11.50
N GLY A 72 -16.13 -4.40 -11.38
CA GLY A 72 -15.78 -5.21 -12.55
C GLY A 72 -14.73 -4.58 -13.45
N VAL A 73 -13.91 -3.69 -12.91
CA VAL A 73 -12.77 -3.10 -13.61
C VAL A 73 -11.55 -3.22 -12.73
N ILE A 74 -10.44 -3.61 -13.35
CA ILE A 74 -9.10 -3.59 -12.78
C ILE A 74 -8.35 -2.42 -13.41
N PHE A 75 -7.88 -1.49 -12.58
CA PHE A 75 -6.98 -0.40 -12.95
C PHE A 75 -5.59 -0.75 -12.45
N MET A 76 -4.59 -0.57 -13.32
CA MET A 76 -3.17 -0.76 -13.00
C MET A 76 -2.49 0.57 -13.16
N LEU A 77 -1.88 1.04 -12.08
CA LEU A 77 -1.30 2.36 -11.98
C LEU A 77 0.19 2.23 -11.71
N GLY A 78 0.99 2.84 -12.59
CA GLY A 78 2.43 2.97 -12.43
C GLY A 78 2.75 4.16 -11.56
N ASN A 79 3.71 4.00 -10.66
CA ASN A 79 4.25 5.12 -9.92
C ASN A 79 5.31 5.82 -10.78
N GLU A 80 4.98 6.99 -11.33
CA GLU A 80 5.94 7.87 -12.03
C GLU A 80 6.53 8.94 -11.09
N GLY A 81 6.15 8.91 -9.81
CA GLY A 81 6.55 9.87 -8.79
C GLY A 81 7.59 9.35 -7.81
N THR A 82 7.95 10.19 -6.84
CA THR A 82 8.75 9.79 -5.67
C THR A 82 7.83 9.35 -4.53
N ILE A 83 8.38 8.75 -3.47
CA ILE A 83 7.61 8.43 -2.25
C ILE A 83 6.96 9.70 -1.67
N GLU A 84 7.61 10.85 -1.80
CA GLU A 84 7.15 12.15 -1.30
C GLU A 84 6.17 12.85 -2.26
N ASN A 85 6.17 12.47 -3.54
CA ASN A 85 5.31 13.04 -4.58
C ASN A 85 4.86 11.93 -5.54
N GLN A 86 3.99 11.05 -5.06
CA GLN A 86 3.43 9.98 -5.86
C GLN A 86 2.58 10.56 -6.99
N GLN A 87 2.94 10.22 -8.23
CA GLN A 87 2.19 10.59 -9.43
C GLN A 87 1.81 9.28 -10.10
N TRP A 88 0.53 8.94 -10.03
CA TRP A 88 0.03 7.69 -10.56
C TRP A 88 -0.41 7.86 -12.01
N LYS A 89 0.17 7.05 -12.89
CA LYS A 89 -0.25 6.98 -14.29
C LYS A 89 -1.03 5.71 -14.54
N LEU A 90 -2.17 5.82 -15.21
CA LEU A 90 -2.90 4.66 -15.69
C LEU A 90 -2.07 3.95 -16.76
N LEU A 91 -1.56 2.77 -16.42
CA LEU A 91 -0.87 1.90 -17.38
C LEU A 91 -1.86 1.07 -18.17
N LYS A 92 -2.87 0.51 -17.47
CA LYS A 92 -3.86 -0.36 -18.09
C LYS A 92 -5.18 -0.39 -17.33
N LYS A 93 -6.25 -0.61 -18.09
CA LYS A 93 -7.61 -0.81 -17.60
C LYS A 93 -8.16 -2.09 -18.22
N ILE A 94 -8.63 -3.01 -17.39
CA ILE A 94 -9.20 -4.30 -17.82
C ILE A 94 -10.61 -4.42 -17.27
N SER A 95 -11.58 -4.60 -18.15
CA SER A 95 -12.93 -4.98 -17.73
C SER A 95 -12.97 -6.48 -17.40
N CYS A 96 -13.44 -6.82 -16.22
CA CYS A 96 -13.68 -8.20 -15.80
C CYS A 96 -15.15 -8.40 -15.42
N THR A 97 -15.66 -9.61 -15.61
CA THR A 97 -17.06 -9.95 -15.28
C THR A 97 -17.27 -10.20 -13.79
N ILE A 98 -16.21 -10.08 -13.00
CA ILE A 98 -16.23 -10.35 -11.57
C ILE A 98 -16.48 -9.02 -10.84
N ASN A 99 -17.56 -8.98 -10.06
CA ASN A 99 -17.74 -7.94 -9.05
C ASN A 99 -17.21 -8.49 -7.72
N PRO A 100 -15.98 -8.14 -7.30
CA PRO A 100 -15.41 -8.63 -6.07
C PRO A 100 -16.11 -7.94 -4.90
N TYR A 101 -16.96 -8.69 -4.21
CA TYR A 101 -17.73 -8.14 -3.09
C TYR A 101 -16.97 -8.20 -1.76
N ASN A 102 -16.09 -9.19 -1.62
CA ASN A 102 -15.53 -9.58 -0.32
C ASN A 102 -13.99 -9.52 -0.29
N GLY A 103 -13.34 -9.02 -1.34
CA GLY A 103 -11.87 -9.05 -1.46
C GLY A 103 -11.37 -9.62 -2.77
N VAL A 104 -10.17 -9.18 -3.13
CA VAL A 104 -9.33 -9.76 -4.17
C VAL A 104 -7.95 -10.05 -3.61
N ALA A 105 -7.24 -10.99 -4.22
CA ALA A 105 -5.83 -11.23 -4.01
C ALA A 105 -5.15 -11.48 -5.35
N PHE A 106 -3.96 -10.91 -5.52
CA PHE A 106 -3.13 -11.09 -6.72
C PHE A 106 -1.90 -11.95 -6.43
N GLY A 107 -1.48 -12.73 -7.44
CA GLY A 107 -0.26 -13.52 -7.44
C GLY A 107 -0.19 -14.44 -8.65
N ASP A 108 1.00 -14.94 -8.99
CA ASP A 108 1.17 -15.95 -10.03
C ASP A 108 0.67 -17.32 -9.53
N LEU A 109 -0.53 -17.72 -9.95
CA LEU A 109 -1.20 -18.92 -9.44
C LEU A 109 -1.08 -20.11 -10.39
N ASP A 110 -0.82 -19.87 -11.67
CA ASP A 110 -0.64 -20.91 -12.68
C ASP A 110 0.83 -21.14 -13.09
N GLY A 111 1.76 -20.31 -12.59
CA GLY A 111 3.20 -20.46 -12.75
C GLY A 111 3.71 -19.93 -14.09
N ASP A 112 2.97 -19.04 -14.76
CA ASP A 112 3.33 -18.48 -16.06
C ASP A 112 4.10 -17.15 -15.98
N GLY A 113 4.28 -16.62 -14.77
CA GLY A 113 4.96 -15.36 -14.50
C GLY A 113 4.09 -14.11 -14.68
N ASP A 114 2.82 -14.24 -15.05
CA ASP A 114 1.85 -13.14 -15.03
C ASP A 114 1.01 -13.21 -13.73
N PRO A 115 0.73 -12.08 -13.04
CA PRO A 115 -0.13 -12.11 -11.87
C PRO A 115 -1.59 -12.43 -12.23
N ASP A 116 -2.14 -13.45 -11.57
CA ASP A 116 -3.55 -13.81 -11.60
C ASP A 116 -4.33 -13.14 -10.47
N MET A 117 -5.66 -13.17 -10.56
CA MET A 117 -6.57 -12.65 -9.52
C MET A 117 -7.47 -13.75 -8.96
N LEU A 118 -7.53 -13.85 -7.64
CA LEU A 118 -8.60 -14.51 -6.89
C LEU A 118 -9.57 -13.47 -6.35
N ALA A 119 -10.87 -13.75 -6.44
CA ALA A 119 -11.91 -12.85 -5.98
C ALA A 119 -13.00 -13.57 -5.18
N GLY A 120 -13.35 -13.00 -4.03
CA GLY A 120 -14.42 -13.49 -3.18
C GLY A 120 -15.81 -13.08 -3.70
N LYS A 121 -16.71 -14.05 -3.83
CA LYS A 121 -18.12 -13.81 -4.18
C LYS A 121 -19.00 -13.78 -2.93
N LYS A 122 -20.13 -13.06 -3.03
CA LYS A 122 -21.17 -13.01 -1.97
C LYS A 122 -21.68 -14.37 -1.50
N ASN A 123 -21.66 -15.37 -2.38
CA ASN A 123 -22.11 -16.72 -2.06
C ASN A 123 -21.02 -17.62 -1.44
N GLY A 124 -19.91 -17.04 -0.99
CA GLY A 124 -18.81 -17.76 -0.35
C GLY A 124 -17.88 -18.52 -1.30
N ARG A 125 -18.10 -18.42 -2.62
CA ARG A 125 -17.21 -19.02 -3.62
C ARG A 125 -16.05 -18.09 -3.97
N LEU A 126 -14.96 -18.68 -4.44
CA LEU A 126 -13.86 -17.97 -5.09
C LEU A 126 -14.02 -18.03 -6.60
N SER A 127 -13.76 -16.91 -7.26
CA SER A 127 -13.52 -16.85 -8.70
C SER A 127 -12.02 -16.73 -8.94
N PHE A 128 -11.51 -17.50 -9.89
CA PHE A 128 -10.19 -17.33 -10.46
C PHE A 128 -10.29 -16.55 -11.77
N LEU A 129 -9.39 -15.60 -11.97
CA LEU A 129 -9.28 -14.84 -13.21
C LEU A 129 -7.82 -14.82 -13.65
N ARG A 130 -7.55 -15.48 -14.77
CA ARG A 130 -6.26 -15.39 -15.45
C ARG A 130 -6.15 -14.07 -16.20
N ILE A 131 -5.03 -13.38 -16.06
CA ILE A 131 -4.78 -12.10 -16.72
C ILE A 131 -3.53 -12.22 -17.61
N PRO A 132 -3.65 -12.88 -18.78
CA PRO A 132 -2.48 -13.21 -19.59
C PRO A 132 -1.80 -11.96 -20.17
N GLY A 133 -0.47 -12.00 -20.20
CA GLY A 133 0.38 -10.94 -20.75
C GLY A 133 0.40 -9.68 -19.90
N LEU A 134 0.05 -9.77 -18.62
CA LEU A 134 0.08 -8.65 -17.69
C LEU A 134 1.51 -8.12 -17.52
N HIS A 135 2.49 -9.00 -17.31
CA HIS A 135 3.91 -8.67 -17.23
C HIS A 135 4.46 -8.15 -18.57
N LYS A 136 3.99 -8.71 -19.70
CA LYS A 136 4.56 -8.45 -21.03
C LYS A 136 4.01 -7.20 -21.71
N THR A 137 2.78 -6.79 -21.43
CA THR A 137 2.10 -5.74 -22.21
C THR A 137 2.33 -4.33 -21.68
N LEU A 138 2.69 -4.18 -20.40
CA LEU A 138 2.75 -2.88 -19.74
C LEU A 138 4.02 -2.06 -20.08
N TYR A 139 5.09 -2.71 -20.57
CA TYR A 139 6.42 -2.09 -20.75
C TYR A 139 7.03 -2.30 -22.14
N LEU A 140 6.25 -2.81 -23.10
CA LEU A 140 6.63 -2.85 -24.51
C LEU A 140 6.02 -1.64 -25.24
N SER A 141 6.61 -0.45 -25.05
CA SER A 141 6.37 0.74 -25.87
C SER A 141 7.62 1.60 -25.96
#